data_AF-A0A9K3H646-F1
#
_entry.id   AF-A0A9K3H646-F1
#
_cell.length_a   1.000
_cell.length_b   1.000
_cell.length_c   1.000
_cell.angle_alpha   90.00
_cell.angle_beta   90.00
_cell.angle_gamma   90.00
#
_symmetry.space_group_name_H-M   'P 1'
#
loop_
_entity.id
_entity.type
_entity.pdbx_description
1 polymer ?
#
loop_
_entity_poly.entity_id
_entity_poly.type
_entity_poly.pdbx_seq_one_letter_code
_entity_poly.pdbx_strand_id
1 'polypeptide(L)'
;MRTSGCSPFERKIQILRNARIEELKKSEADHKDKYEEAKSHREHVEVLQVELSQQIISKDKDLAGKDVEIVELQRRLREAQEGLEAKKQKSDSVEIDLVVEKVKAETAEEACKFSHAALNVAQENNTEVQSTVDPLITDLGWMQHYGVAHIANSILNATKLDRVVAALTMVARAAGHRAGYVECAAHVQESLRTQFGTCHCAVSEGAEERLLKGEENYDNISLPIMD
;
A
#
# COMPACT_ATOMS: atom_id res chain seq x y z
N MET A 1 -57.55 9.36 -144.59
CA MET A 1 -56.50 10.29 -145.07
C MET A 1 -55.89 10.94 -143.84
N ARG A 2 -54.61 10.88 -143.49
CA ARG A 2 -53.37 10.40 -144.12
C ARG A 2 -52.55 9.70 -143.03
N THR A 3 -52.20 8.45 -143.28
CA THR A 3 -51.15 7.71 -142.58
C THR A 3 -49.79 8.31 -142.99
N SER A 4 -49.21 9.20 -142.17
CA SER A 4 -47.89 9.77 -142.44
C SER A 4 -46.81 8.80 -141.95
N GLY A 5 -46.24 8.08 -142.91
CA GLY A 5 -45.20 7.08 -142.68
C GLY A 5 -43.93 7.70 -142.10
N CYS A 6 -43.51 7.19 -140.95
CA CYS A 6 -42.21 7.46 -140.34
C CYS A 6 -41.09 6.84 -141.22
N SER A 7 -40.11 7.66 -141.61
CA SER A 7 -38.97 7.26 -142.45
C SER A 7 -38.01 6.32 -141.70
N PRO A 8 -37.22 5.47 -142.39
CA PRO A 8 -36.29 4.52 -141.74
C PRO A 8 -35.27 5.17 -140.80
N PHE A 9 -34.90 6.44 -141.04
CA PHE A 9 -33.95 7.20 -140.25
C PHE A 9 -34.56 7.70 -138.93
N GLU A 10 -35.81 8.19 -138.96
CA GLU A 10 -36.55 8.61 -137.77
C GLU A 10 -36.89 7.44 -136.84
N ARG A 11 -37.19 6.25 -137.39
CA ARG A 11 -37.33 5.03 -136.58
C ARG A 11 -36.04 4.66 -135.85
N LYS A 12 -34.89 4.79 -136.51
CA LYS A 12 -33.58 4.49 -135.92
C LYS A 12 -33.22 5.47 -134.79
N ILE A 13 -33.52 6.75 -134.98
CA ILE A 13 -33.40 7.78 -133.93
C ILE A 13 -34.33 7.47 -132.76
N GLN A 14 -35.59 7.08 -133.02
CA GLN A 14 -36.55 6.75 -131.98
C GLN A 14 -36.16 5.50 -131.20
N ILE A 15 -35.60 4.46 -131.86
CA ILE A 15 -35.09 3.25 -131.22
C ILE A 15 -33.90 3.57 -130.31
N LEU A 16 -32.92 4.37 -130.79
CA LEU A 16 -31.78 4.79 -129.98
C LEU A 16 -32.20 5.65 -128.79
N ARG A 17 -33.19 6.53 -128.99
CA ARG A 17 -33.75 7.37 -127.93
C ARG A 17 -34.48 6.50 -126.89
N ASN A 18 -35.27 5.52 -127.32
CA ASN A 18 -35.95 4.59 -126.42
C ASN A 18 -34.97 3.68 -125.66
N ALA A 19 -33.91 3.19 -126.32
CA ALA A 19 -32.86 2.41 -125.67
C ALA A 19 -32.12 3.25 -124.60
N ARG A 20 -31.83 4.52 -124.92
CA ARG A 20 -31.22 5.46 -123.95
C ARG A 20 -32.16 5.78 -122.79
N ILE A 21 -33.47 5.90 -123.05
CA ILE A 21 -34.48 6.08 -121.99
C ILE A 21 -34.53 4.86 -121.08
N GLU A 22 -34.52 3.64 -121.61
CA GLU A 22 -34.52 2.42 -120.80
C GLU A 22 -33.20 2.24 -120.01
N GLU A 23 -32.07 2.59 -120.60
CA GLU A 23 -30.77 2.57 -119.93
C GLU A 23 -30.70 3.62 -118.80
N LEU A 24 -31.24 4.81 -119.02
CA LEU A 24 -31.38 5.86 -118.01
C LEU A 24 -32.36 5.46 -116.90
N LYS A 25 -33.50 4.82 -117.23
CA LYS A 25 -34.44 4.29 -116.23
C LYS A 25 -33.80 3.21 -115.36
N LYS A 26 -33.02 2.31 -115.96
CA LYS A 26 -32.28 1.28 -115.22
C LYS A 26 -31.24 1.91 -114.30
N SER A 27 -30.49 2.91 -114.78
CA SER A 27 -29.54 3.68 -113.97
C SER A 27 -30.23 4.46 -112.84
N GLU A 28 -31.40 5.05 -113.09
CA GLU A 28 -32.20 5.77 -112.10
C GLU A 28 -32.70 4.83 -111.01
N ALA A 29 -33.17 3.64 -111.38
CA ALA A 29 -33.56 2.59 -110.42
C ALA A 29 -32.36 2.14 -109.55
N ASP A 30 -31.21 1.82 -110.16
CA ASP A 30 -29.99 1.45 -109.44
C ASP A 30 -29.50 2.55 -108.48
N HIS A 31 -29.57 3.82 -108.90
CA HIS A 31 -29.19 4.96 -108.06
C HIS A 31 -30.16 5.18 -106.91
N LYS A 32 -31.46 4.94 -107.14
CA LYS A 32 -32.49 5.01 -106.10
C LYS A 32 -32.30 3.91 -105.05
N ASP A 33 -32.01 2.69 -105.47
CA ASP A 33 -31.75 1.58 -104.55
C ASP A 33 -30.52 1.84 -103.68
N LYS A 34 -29.42 2.32 -104.29
CA LYS A 34 -28.21 2.74 -103.55
C LYS A 34 -28.47 3.92 -102.61
N TYR A 35 -29.33 4.85 -103.01
CA TYR A 35 -29.71 5.97 -102.16
C TYR A 35 -30.50 5.51 -100.93
N GLU A 36 -31.48 4.62 -101.10
CA GLU A 36 -32.25 4.07 -99.98
C GLU A 36 -31.40 3.16 -99.08
N GLU A 37 -30.48 2.38 -99.63
CA GLU A 37 -29.51 1.58 -98.86
C GLU A 37 -28.56 2.48 -98.05
N ALA A 38 -27.99 3.52 -98.67
CA ALA A 38 -27.14 4.49 -97.98
C ALA A 38 -27.91 5.28 -96.91
N LYS A 39 -29.17 5.61 -97.17
CA LYS A 39 -30.06 6.27 -96.21
C LYS A 39 -30.37 5.36 -95.03
N SER A 40 -30.70 4.10 -95.26
CA SER A 40 -30.93 3.11 -94.21
C SER A 40 -29.68 2.87 -93.36
N HIS A 41 -28.51 2.76 -93.98
CA HIS A 41 -27.24 2.66 -93.25
C HIS A 41 -26.96 3.90 -92.41
N ARG A 42 -27.22 5.10 -92.94
CA ARG A 42 -27.05 6.34 -92.19
C ARG A 42 -27.97 6.39 -90.98
N GLU A 43 -29.25 6.07 -91.16
CA GLU A 43 -30.23 6.02 -90.06
C GLU A 43 -29.81 4.98 -89.00
N HIS A 44 -29.33 3.81 -89.43
CA HIS A 44 -28.84 2.78 -88.51
C HIS A 44 -27.61 3.23 -87.71
N VAL A 45 -26.64 3.90 -88.35
CA VAL A 45 -25.46 4.47 -87.69
C VAL A 45 -25.84 5.56 -86.70
N GLU A 46 -26.77 6.44 -87.05
CA GLU A 46 -27.27 7.50 -86.15
C GLU A 46 -27.95 6.89 -84.91
N VAL A 47 -28.77 5.82 -85.07
CA VAL A 47 -29.37 5.09 -83.94
C VAL A 47 -28.31 4.47 -83.03
N LEU A 48 -27.33 3.74 -83.61
CA LEU A 48 -26.25 3.13 -82.84
C LEU A 48 -25.40 4.17 -82.09
N GLN A 49 -25.16 5.32 -82.70
CA GLN A 49 -24.41 6.41 -82.07
C GLN A 49 -25.16 6.98 -80.86
N VAL A 50 -26.48 7.14 -80.95
CA VAL A 50 -27.33 7.57 -79.83
C VAL A 50 -27.32 6.52 -78.71
N GLU A 51 -27.48 5.24 -79.04
CA GLU A 51 -27.46 4.15 -78.04
C GLU A 51 -26.11 4.06 -77.32
N LEU A 52 -24.99 4.14 -78.05
CA LEU A 52 -23.65 4.17 -77.48
C LEU A 52 -23.45 5.39 -76.57
N SER A 53 -23.91 6.57 -77.01
CA SER A 53 -23.82 7.80 -76.21
C SER A 53 -24.62 7.67 -74.91
N GLN A 54 -25.82 7.09 -74.98
CA GLN A 54 -26.67 6.84 -73.81
C GLN A 54 -25.99 5.88 -72.82
N GLN A 55 -25.36 4.80 -73.31
CA GLN A 55 -24.63 3.85 -72.48
C GLN A 55 -23.38 4.45 -71.82
N ILE A 56 -22.66 5.33 -72.52
CA ILE A 56 -21.52 6.05 -71.95
C ILE A 56 -22.01 6.93 -70.80
N ILE A 57 -23.07 7.73 -71.03
CA ILE A 57 -23.66 8.60 -70.01
C ILE A 57 -24.13 7.81 -68.79
N SER A 58 -24.75 6.63 -68.98
CA SER A 58 -25.18 5.82 -67.85
C SER A 58 -23.98 5.28 -67.05
N LYS A 59 -22.93 4.80 -67.72
CA LYS A 59 -21.72 4.31 -67.06
C LYS A 59 -20.96 5.41 -66.35
N ASP A 60 -20.88 6.62 -66.92
CA ASP A 60 -20.22 7.76 -66.29
C ASP A 60 -20.93 8.17 -64.99
N LYS A 61 -22.27 8.12 -64.98
CA LYS A 61 -23.05 8.35 -63.75
C LYS A 61 -22.79 7.28 -62.69
N ASP A 62 -22.73 6.02 -63.08
CA ASP A 62 -22.45 4.92 -62.16
C ASP A 62 -21.03 4.99 -61.60
N LEU A 63 -20.04 5.35 -62.43
CA LEU A 63 -18.67 5.58 -62.01
C LEU A 63 -18.57 6.74 -61.02
N ALA A 64 -19.20 7.88 -61.33
CA ALA A 64 -19.26 9.01 -60.43
C ALA A 64 -19.92 8.66 -59.08
N GLY A 65 -20.97 7.81 -59.10
CA GLY A 65 -21.60 7.29 -57.89
C GLY A 65 -20.63 6.44 -57.04
N LYS A 66 -19.87 5.56 -57.67
CA LYS A 66 -18.85 4.74 -57.00
C LYS A 66 -17.69 5.56 -56.46
N ASP A 67 -17.26 6.61 -57.16
CA ASP A 67 -16.20 7.49 -56.69
C ASP A 67 -16.62 8.21 -55.39
N VAL A 68 -17.88 8.66 -55.30
CA VAL A 68 -18.43 9.23 -54.06
C VAL A 68 -18.44 8.20 -52.92
N GLU A 69 -18.84 6.96 -53.21
CA GLU A 69 -18.84 5.89 -52.20
C GLU A 69 -17.42 5.54 -51.72
N ILE A 70 -16.44 5.50 -52.62
CA ILE A 70 -15.03 5.28 -52.28
C ILE A 70 -14.53 6.37 -51.34
N VAL A 71 -14.82 7.64 -51.62
CA VAL A 71 -14.41 8.76 -50.76
C VAL A 71 -15.05 8.65 -49.38
N GLU A 72 -16.33 8.29 -49.30
CA GLU A 72 -17.04 8.12 -48.03
C GLU A 72 -16.52 6.93 -47.22
N LEU A 73 -16.22 5.80 -47.88
CA LEU A 73 -15.61 4.63 -47.23
C LEU A 73 -14.20 4.95 -46.73
N GLN A 74 -13.41 5.69 -47.49
CA GLN A 74 -12.09 6.16 -47.07
C GLN A 74 -12.19 7.11 -45.87
N ARG A 75 -13.20 7.99 -45.83
CA ARG A 75 -13.46 8.86 -44.67
C ARG A 75 -13.77 8.04 -43.42
N ARG A 76 -14.70 7.09 -43.50
CA ARG A 76 -15.06 6.20 -42.37
C ARG A 76 -13.89 5.36 -41.88
N LEU A 77 -13.04 4.88 -42.80
CA LEU A 77 -11.85 4.13 -42.45
C LEU A 77 -10.86 4.97 -41.63
N ARG A 78 -10.63 6.23 -42.03
CA ARG A 78 -9.78 7.16 -41.27
C ARG A 78 -10.34 7.45 -39.89
N GLU A 79 -11.63 7.75 -39.79
CA GLU A 79 -12.31 7.99 -38.51
C GLU A 79 -12.25 6.79 -37.57
N ALA A 80 -12.38 5.57 -38.11
CA ALA A 80 -12.24 4.35 -37.33
C ALA A 80 -10.80 4.15 -36.82
N GLN A 81 -9.80 4.48 -37.64
CA GLN A 81 -8.37 4.41 -37.25
C GLN A 81 -8.04 5.43 -36.17
N GLU A 82 -8.47 6.68 -36.32
CA GLU A 82 -8.28 7.74 -35.31
C GLU A 82 -8.98 7.39 -34.00
N GLY A 83 -10.22 6.88 -34.08
CA GLY A 83 -10.97 6.43 -32.90
C GLY A 83 -10.32 5.24 -32.19
N LEU A 84 -9.69 4.32 -32.92
CA LEU A 84 -8.95 3.20 -32.33
C LEU A 84 -7.68 3.68 -31.62
N GLU A 85 -6.92 4.59 -32.24
CA GLU A 85 -5.70 5.14 -31.66
C GLU A 85 -6.00 5.96 -30.41
N ALA A 86 -7.06 6.77 -30.41
CA ALA A 86 -7.51 7.50 -29.24
C ALA A 86 -7.93 6.57 -28.08
N LYS A 87 -8.61 5.46 -28.39
CA LYS A 87 -8.96 4.44 -27.40
C LYS A 87 -7.71 3.76 -26.81
N LYS A 88 -6.72 3.48 -27.65
CA LYS A 88 -5.45 2.88 -27.23
C LYS A 88 -4.69 3.81 -26.29
N GLN A 89 -4.49 5.07 -26.68
CA GLN A 89 -3.85 6.08 -25.83
C GLN A 89 -4.56 6.24 -24.47
N LYS A 90 -5.90 6.23 -24.48
CA LYS A 90 -6.69 6.27 -23.25
C LYS A 90 -6.49 5.02 -22.39
N SER A 91 -6.41 3.84 -23.00
CA SER A 91 -6.12 2.58 -22.29
C SER A 91 -4.75 2.61 -21.64
N ASP A 92 -3.71 3.02 -22.38
CA ASP A 92 -2.33 3.10 -21.89
C ASP A 92 -2.21 4.10 -20.73
N SER A 93 -2.90 5.25 -20.82
CA SER A 93 -2.97 6.23 -19.73
C SER A 93 -3.58 5.64 -18.45
N VAL A 94 -4.70 4.91 -18.58
CA VAL A 94 -5.36 4.28 -17.42
C VAL A 94 -4.48 3.18 -16.82
N GLU A 95 -3.77 2.41 -17.64
CA GLU A 95 -2.85 1.38 -17.16
C GLU A 95 -1.70 1.99 -16.34
N ILE A 96 -1.13 3.11 -16.81
CA ILE A 96 -0.11 3.85 -16.06
C ILE A 96 -0.66 4.32 -14.71
N ASP A 97 -1.84 4.94 -14.70
CA ASP A 97 -2.47 5.42 -13.45
C ASP A 97 -2.72 4.26 -12.46
N LEU A 98 -3.19 3.11 -12.95
CA LEU A 98 -3.41 1.91 -12.13
C LEU A 98 -2.09 1.37 -11.55
N VAL A 99 -1.01 1.35 -12.33
CA VAL A 99 0.31 0.93 -11.84
C VAL A 99 0.82 1.90 -10.78
N VAL A 100 0.67 3.21 -10.99
CA VAL A 100 1.07 4.23 -10.01
C VAL A 100 0.30 4.08 -8.70
N GLU A 101 -1.03 3.90 -8.75
CA GLU A 101 -1.84 3.71 -7.55
C GLU A 101 -1.52 2.38 -6.83
N LYS A 102 -1.23 1.31 -7.58
CA LYS A 102 -0.79 0.05 -6.98
C LYS A 102 0.51 0.20 -6.21
N VAL A 103 1.52 0.87 -6.79
CA VAL A 103 2.80 1.12 -6.12
C VAL A 103 2.61 1.99 -4.87
N LYS A 104 1.75 3.01 -4.92
CA LYS A 104 1.41 3.82 -3.74
C LYS A 104 0.75 2.99 -2.64
N ALA A 105 -0.19 2.13 -3.00
CA ALA A 105 -0.87 1.26 -2.04
C ALA A 105 0.11 0.28 -1.36
N GLU A 106 0.99 -0.36 -2.13
CA GLU A 106 2.04 -1.25 -1.60
C GLU A 106 2.99 -0.49 -0.67
N THR A 107 3.44 0.71 -1.08
CA THR A 107 4.32 1.55 -0.25
C THR A 107 3.66 1.97 1.06
N ALA A 108 2.37 2.33 1.01
CA ALA A 108 1.60 2.70 2.20
C ALA A 108 1.41 1.50 3.15
N GLU A 109 1.20 0.31 2.60
CA GLU A 109 1.09 -0.93 3.39
C GLU A 109 2.42 -1.27 4.09
N GLU A 110 3.54 -1.15 3.39
CA GLU A 110 4.88 -1.35 3.97
C GLU A 110 5.17 -0.34 5.09
N ALA A 111 4.86 0.94 4.87
CA ALA A 111 5.01 1.97 5.89
C ALA A 111 4.13 1.69 7.13
N CYS A 112 2.91 1.20 6.92
CA CYS A 112 2.01 0.80 7.99
C CYS A 112 2.57 -0.38 8.79
N LYS A 113 3.09 -1.41 8.11
CA LYS A 113 3.74 -2.57 8.75
C LYS A 113 4.95 -2.15 9.59
N PHE A 114 5.82 -1.30 9.04
CA PHE A 114 6.99 -0.80 9.77
C PHE A 114 6.59 0.02 10.99
N SER A 115 5.64 0.94 10.84
CA SER A 115 5.12 1.77 11.94
C SER A 115 4.49 0.91 13.04
N HIS A 116 3.70 -0.10 12.67
CA HIS A 116 3.10 -1.02 13.63
C HIS A 116 4.14 -1.85 14.39
N ALA A 117 5.16 -2.35 13.69
CA ALA A 117 6.27 -3.07 14.33
C ALA A 117 7.04 -2.18 15.33
N ALA A 118 7.35 -0.94 14.94
CA ALA A 118 8.02 0.02 15.82
C ALA A 118 7.16 0.37 17.05
N LEU A 119 5.84 0.53 16.86
CA LEU A 119 4.91 0.79 17.96
C LEU A 119 4.87 -0.39 18.94
N ASN A 120 4.80 -1.63 18.44
CA ASN A 120 4.77 -2.81 19.30
C ASN A 120 6.04 -2.91 20.16
N VAL A 121 7.22 -2.69 19.57
CA VAL A 121 8.50 -2.67 20.31
C VAL A 121 8.50 -1.55 21.37
N ALA A 122 8.01 -0.36 21.03
CA ALA A 122 7.93 0.75 21.98
C ALA A 122 6.96 0.44 23.14
N GLN A 123 5.84 -0.23 22.86
CA GLN A 123 4.88 -0.66 23.87
C GLN A 123 5.46 -1.72 24.79
N GLU A 124 6.12 -2.75 24.24
CA GLU A 124 6.79 -3.80 25.03
C GLU A 124 7.84 -3.20 25.96
N ASN A 125 8.73 -2.36 25.43
CA ASN A 125 9.75 -1.68 26.24
C ASN A 125 9.13 -0.83 27.35
N ASN A 126 8.04 -0.12 27.06
CA ASN A 126 7.34 0.67 28.07
C ASN A 126 6.73 -0.22 29.16
N THR A 127 6.13 -1.35 28.78
CA THR A 127 5.58 -2.31 29.77
C THR A 127 6.68 -2.93 30.64
N GLU A 128 7.85 -3.23 30.07
CA GLU A 128 9.01 -3.75 30.81
C GLU A 128 9.54 -2.70 31.80
N VAL A 129 9.73 -1.47 31.34
CA VAL A 129 10.13 -0.35 32.20
C VAL A 129 9.12 -0.13 33.32
N GLN A 130 7.82 -0.12 33.00
CA GLN A 130 6.76 0.03 33.99
C GLN A 130 6.81 -1.07 35.05
N SER A 131 7.03 -2.33 34.63
CA SER A 131 7.14 -3.47 35.54
C SER A 131 8.33 -3.35 36.51
N THR A 132 9.36 -2.60 36.14
CA THR A 132 10.52 -2.30 36.99
C THR A 132 10.29 -1.08 37.87
N VAL A 133 9.61 -0.05 37.36
CA VAL A 133 9.39 1.22 38.05
C VAL A 133 8.31 1.11 39.14
N ASP A 134 7.23 0.36 38.90
CA ASP A 134 6.11 0.24 39.87
C ASP A 134 6.54 -0.31 41.25
N PRO A 135 7.35 -1.38 41.34
CA PRO A 135 7.90 -1.84 42.61
C PRO A 135 8.75 -0.76 43.30
N LEU A 136 9.60 -0.05 42.54
CA LEU A 136 10.47 0.99 43.10
C LEU A 136 9.68 2.18 43.65
N ILE A 137 8.60 2.57 42.98
CA ILE A 137 7.68 3.60 43.49
C ILE A 137 7.04 3.13 44.80
N THR A 138 6.63 1.86 44.87
CA THR A 138 6.05 1.26 46.07
C THR A 138 7.06 1.25 47.22
N ASP A 139 8.29 0.80 46.98
CA ASP A 139 9.38 0.78 47.95
C ASP A 139 9.75 2.19 48.41
N LEU A 140 9.81 3.16 47.49
CA LEU A 140 10.06 4.56 47.83
C LEU A 140 8.94 5.11 48.72
N GLY A 141 7.68 4.83 48.39
CA GLY A 141 6.53 5.21 49.21
C GLY A 141 6.62 4.62 50.62
N TRP A 142 6.97 3.35 50.73
CA TRP A 142 7.19 2.69 52.02
C TRP A 142 8.36 3.33 52.79
N MET A 143 9.50 3.58 52.15
CA MET A 143 10.64 4.24 52.79
C MET A 143 10.34 5.68 53.23
N GLN A 144 9.50 6.41 52.49
CA GLN A 144 9.08 7.75 52.87
C GLN A 144 8.19 7.75 54.12
N HIS A 145 7.30 6.77 54.27
CA HIS A 145 6.34 6.71 55.39
C HIS A 145 6.86 5.93 56.59
N TYR A 146 7.69 4.90 56.37
CA TYR A 146 8.10 3.90 57.36
C TYR A 146 9.60 3.64 57.34
N GLY A 147 10.39 4.52 56.73
CA GLY A 147 11.80 4.33 56.49
C GLY A 147 12.64 4.09 57.75
N VAL A 148 13.95 3.95 57.54
CA VAL A 148 14.92 3.59 58.60
C VAL A 148 14.76 4.43 59.87
N ALA A 149 14.43 5.72 59.74
CA ALA A 149 14.17 6.60 60.88
C ALA A 149 13.00 6.14 61.76
N HIS A 150 11.88 5.69 61.17
CA HIS A 150 10.73 5.19 61.92
C HIS A 150 11.03 3.87 62.62
N ILE A 151 11.69 2.93 61.92
CA ILE A 151 12.12 1.66 62.52
C ILE A 151 13.10 1.89 63.67
N ALA A 152 14.11 2.75 63.45
CA ALA A 152 15.06 3.11 64.49
C ALA A 152 14.36 3.76 65.69
N ASN A 153 13.41 4.66 65.43
CA ASN A 153 12.63 5.30 66.48
C ASN A 153 11.76 4.29 67.27
N SER A 154 11.15 3.30 66.61
CA SER A 154 10.39 2.24 67.30
C SER A 154 11.28 1.39 68.19
N ILE A 155 12.48 1.02 67.73
CA ILE A 155 13.44 0.21 68.50
C ILE A 155 14.00 1.02 69.68
N LEU A 156 14.46 2.25 69.44
CA LEU A 156 15.10 3.09 70.46
C LEU A 156 14.12 3.57 71.54
N ASN A 157 12.83 3.66 71.24
CA ASN A 157 11.79 4.00 72.23
C ASN A 157 11.08 2.77 72.81
N ALA A 158 11.55 1.55 72.51
CA ALA A 158 10.92 0.34 73.03
C ALA A 158 11.19 0.22 74.54
N THR A 159 10.15 0.42 75.37
CA THR A 159 10.26 0.31 76.84
C THR A 159 10.80 -1.04 77.32
N LYS A 160 10.62 -2.10 76.52
CA LYS A 160 11.19 -3.43 76.79
C LYS A 160 12.72 -3.41 76.70
N LEU A 161 13.28 -2.72 75.69
CA LEU A 161 14.72 -2.54 75.53
C LEU A 161 15.30 -1.80 76.74
N ASP A 162 14.68 -0.68 77.13
CA ASP A 162 15.12 0.12 78.29
C ASP A 162 15.20 -0.72 79.57
N ARG A 163 14.18 -1.54 79.83
CA ARG A 163 14.13 -2.41 81.02
C ARG A 163 15.22 -3.46 81.00
N VAL A 164 15.46 -4.10 79.86
CA VAL A 164 16.48 -5.15 79.74
C VAL A 164 17.88 -4.56 79.85
N VAL A 165 18.15 -3.41 79.20
CA VAL A 165 19.43 -2.70 79.31
C VAL A 165 19.68 -2.24 80.75
N ALA A 166 18.67 -1.71 81.44
CA ALA A 166 18.78 -1.31 82.83
C ALA A 166 19.11 -2.51 83.74
N ALA A 167 18.41 -3.63 83.56
CA ALA A 167 18.66 -4.86 84.31
C ALA A 167 20.08 -5.42 84.04
N LEU A 168 20.50 -5.46 82.78
CA LEU A 168 21.84 -5.89 82.37
C LEU A 168 22.92 -5.01 83.01
N THR A 169 22.74 -3.69 82.97
CA THR A 169 23.67 -2.72 83.59
C THR A 169 23.83 -2.97 85.09
N MET A 170 22.74 -3.28 85.79
CA MET A 170 22.78 -3.58 87.23
C MET A 170 23.54 -4.87 87.53
N VAL A 171 23.29 -5.95 86.79
CA VAL A 171 23.99 -7.23 87.02
C VAL A 171 25.46 -7.15 86.60
N ALA A 172 25.78 -6.43 85.53
CA ALA A 172 27.15 -6.18 85.09
C ALA A 172 27.94 -5.39 86.14
N ARG A 173 27.34 -4.33 86.70
CA ARG A 173 27.96 -3.57 87.80
C ARG A 173 28.21 -4.46 89.02
N ALA A 174 27.25 -5.30 89.39
CA ALA A 174 27.41 -6.22 90.52
C ALA A 174 28.55 -7.24 90.29
N ALA A 175 28.58 -7.86 89.11
CA ALA A 175 29.65 -8.79 88.73
C ALA A 175 31.03 -8.10 88.76
N GLY A 176 31.14 -6.90 88.18
CA GLY A 176 32.38 -6.11 88.20
C GLY A 176 32.83 -5.74 89.62
N HIS A 177 31.92 -5.30 90.49
CA HIS A 177 32.24 -5.02 91.90
C HIS A 177 32.75 -6.26 92.64
N ARG A 178 32.16 -7.43 92.37
CA ARG A 178 32.61 -8.69 92.96
C ARG A 178 34.01 -9.06 92.46
N ALA A 179 34.23 -9.02 91.16
CA ALA A 179 35.54 -9.32 90.56
C ALA A 179 36.63 -8.43 91.15
N GLY A 180 36.39 -7.11 91.20
CA GLY A 180 37.33 -6.17 91.81
C GLY A 180 37.58 -6.43 93.31
N TYR A 181 36.56 -6.87 94.07
CA TYR A 181 36.75 -7.28 95.46
C TYR A 181 37.62 -8.54 95.58
N VAL A 182 37.39 -9.54 94.73
CA VAL A 182 38.18 -10.79 94.71
C VAL A 182 39.65 -10.49 94.41
N GLU A 183 39.91 -9.62 93.45
CA GLU A 183 41.28 -9.17 93.13
C GLU A 183 41.93 -8.43 94.32
N CYS A 184 41.22 -7.50 94.96
CA CYS A 184 41.71 -6.80 96.15
C CYS A 184 42.00 -7.77 97.30
N ALA A 185 41.08 -8.70 97.55
CA ALA A 185 41.24 -9.73 98.58
C ALA A 185 42.50 -10.57 98.31
N ALA A 186 42.71 -11.02 97.07
CA ALA A 186 43.90 -11.76 96.68
C ALA A 186 45.20 -10.99 96.93
N HIS A 187 45.27 -9.70 96.55
CA HIS A 187 46.44 -8.86 96.84
C HIS A 187 46.73 -8.70 98.33
N VAL A 188 45.67 -8.54 99.15
CA VAL A 188 45.82 -8.43 100.61
C VAL A 188 46.28 -9.76 101.22
N GLN A 189 45.74 -10.88 100.76
CA GLN A 189 46.18 -12.22 101.18
C GLN A 189 47.67 -12.43 100.90
N GLU A 190 48.12 -12.07 99.70
CA GLU A 190 49.52 -12.20 99.30
C GLU A 190 50.44 -11.32 100.16
N SER A 191 50.05 -10.07 100.39
CA SER A 191 50.85 -9.09 101.13
C SER A 191 50.96 -9.41 102.63
N LEU A 192 49.86 -9.85 103.25
CA LEU A 192 49.79 -10.10 104.70
C LEU A 192 50.01 -11.57 105.07
N ARG A 193 50.08 -12.48 104.09
CA ARG A 193 50.17 -13.94 104.28
C ARG A 193 49.06 -14.50 105.17
N THR A 194 47.87 -13.90 105.10
CA THR A 194 46.67 -14.32 105.83
C THR A 194 45.56 -14.69 104.86
N GLN A 195 44.64 -15.58 105.28
CA GLN A 195 43.46 -15.91 104.47
C GLN A 195 42.40 -14.81 104.61
N PHE A 196 41.97 -14.27 103.48
CA PHE A 196 40.96 -13.20 103.41
C PHE A 196 39.83 -13.65 102.48
N GLY A 197 38.75 -14.20 103.04
CA GLY A 197 37.68 -14.80 102.25
C GLY A 197 36.82 -13.79 101.49
N THR A 198 35.95 -14.30 100.61
CA THR A 198 34.89 -13.52 99.95
C THR A 198 33.70 -13.21 100.87
N CYS A 199 33.73 -13.68 102.11
CA CYS A 199 32.63 -13.57 103.09
C CYS A 199 32.30 -12.12 103.48
N HIS A 200 33.23 -11.17 103.28
CA HIS A 200 32.98 -9.75 103.51
C HIS A 200 32.64 -8.98 102.23
N CYS A 201 32.50 -9.67 101.09
CA CYS A 201 32.00 -9.06 99.87
C CYS A 201 30.50 -8.76 100.03
N ALA A 202 30.11 -7.50 99.87
CA ALA A 202 28.69 -7.11 99.89
C ALA A 202 27.90 -7.62 98.68
N VAL A 203 28.57 -8.24 97.70
CA VAL A 203 27.97 -8.78 96.48
C VAL A 203 27.95 -10.32 96.53
N SER A 204 26.76 -10.87 96.29
CA SER A 204 26.49 -12.31 96.26
C SER A 204 27.38 -13.08 95.28
N GLU A 205 27.66 -14.36 95.60
CA GLU A 205 28.55 -15.22 94.82
C GLU A 205 28.06 -15.58 93.41
N GLY A 206 26.74 -15.56 93.19
CA GLY A 206 26.13 -15.79 91.86
C GLY A 206 26.06 -14.53 90.98
N ALA A 207 26.96 -13.56 91.15
CA ALA A 207 26.93 -12.33 90.35
C ALA A 207 27.28 -12.57 88.87
N GLU A 208 28.27 -13.43 88.60
CA GLU A 208 28.71 -13.77 87.24
C GLU A 208 27.65 -14.58 86.48
N GLU A 209 27.03 -15.59 87.13
CA GLU A 209 25.93 -16.36 86.54
C GLU A 209 24.72 -15.47 86.19
N ARG A 210 24.40 -14.50 87.06
CA ARG A 210 23.34 -13.52 86.78
C ARG A 210 23.68 -12.55 85.66
N LEU A 211 24.97 -12.23 85.47
CA LEU A 211 25.42 -11.44 84.32
C LEU A 211 25.21 -12.24 83.02
N LEU A 212 25.67 -13.49 82.97
CA LEU A 212 25.48 -14.36 81.79
C LEU A 212 23.99 -14.50 81.42
N LYS A 213 23.13 -14.69 82.42
CA LYS A 213 21.67 -14.73 82.21
C LYS A 213 21.10 -13.39 81.74
N GLY A 214 21.67 -12.27 82.20
CA GLY A 214 21.31 -10.93 81.77
C GLY A 214 21.68 -10.68 80.30
N GLU A 215 22.87 -11.13 79.89
CA GLU A 215 23.36 -11.06 78.51
C GLU A 215 22.48 -11.92 77.58
N GLU A 216 22.19 -13.16 77.97
CA GLU A 216 21.29 -14.03 77.22
C GLU A 216 19.89 -13.40 77.03
N ASN A 217 19.37 -12.74 78.05
CA ASN A 217 18.09 -12.04 77.97
C ASN A 217 18.14 -10.79 77.07
N TYR A 218 19.28 -10.11 77.00
CA TYR A 218 19.49 -8.99 76.08
C TYR A 218 19.59 -9.47 74.63
N ASP A 219 20.38 -10.50 74.36
CA ASP A 219 20.59 -11.03 73.01
C ASP A 219 19.32 -11.62 72.40
N ASN A 220 18.43 -12.16 73.24
CA ASN A 220 17.16 -12.77 72.81
C ASN A 220 15.95 -11.83 72.94
N ILE A 221 16.19 -10.52 73.05
CA ILE A 221 15.08 -9.56 73.17
C ILE A 221 14.29 -9.47 71.85
N SER A 222 13.04 -9.92 71.88
CA SER A 222 12.07 -9.64 70.82
C SER A 222 11.49 -8.24 71.03
N LEU A 223 11.83 -7.31 70.15
CA LEU A 223 11.30 -5.96 70.09
C LEU A 223 10.23 -5.86 68.99
N PRO A 224 9.12 -5.15 69.22
CA PRO A 224 8.17 -4.85 68.16
C PRO A 224 8.84 -3.93 67.14
N ILE A 225 8.91 -4.38 65.88
CA ILE A 225 9.33 -3.53 64.77
C ILE A 225 8.05 -3.05 64.10
N MET A 226 7.67 -1.81 64.45
CA MET A 226 6.41 -1.16 64.09
C MET A 226 5.17 -1.82 64.75
N ASP A 227 4.19 -1.01 65.14
CA ASP A 227 2.84 -1.44 65.53
C ASP A 227 1.91 -1.43 64.30
#